data_AF-A0A925YUB3-F1
#
_entry.id   AF-A0A925YUB3-F1
#
_cell.length_a   1.000
_cell.length_b   1.000
_cell.length_c   1.000
_cell.angle_alpha   90.00
_cell.angle_beta   90.00
_cell.angle_gamma   90.00
#
_symmetry.space_group_name_H-M   'P 1'
#
loop_
_entity.id
_entity.type
_entity.pdbx_description
1 polymer ?
#
loop_
_entity_poly.entity_id
_entity_poly.type
_entity_poly.pdbx_seq_one_letter_code
_entity_poly.pdbx_strand_id
1 'polypeptide(L)'
;MKKSFPLFLSACLSFAALGPIHANEPAAAPFTLTETETAAGWRLLFDGRSLAGWRSLKTETPPAGWEVIDGNLVRNAKGGDLVTVDDFGDFELVLDWKLSSGANSGIMYRVGLTEGNTFRTGPEYQLLDDELHPDAKRGIDGNRTVGSLYDLIPAAKTKIVHPIGEWNTTRIVVRGWR
;
A
#
# COMPACT_ATOMS: atom_id res chain seq x y z
N MET A 1 -0.52 1.73 27.40
CA MET A 1 0.56 1.08 26.63
C MET A 1 0.01 0.70 25.26
N LYS A 2 0.30 1.49 24.23
CA LYS A 2 -0.13 1.19 22.85
C LYS A 2 0.92 0.29 22.22
N LYS A 3 0.53 -0.95 21.92
CA LYS A 3 1.40 -1.97 21.33
C LYS A 3 1.73 -1.57 19.88
N SER A 4 3.01 -1.58 19.52
CA SER A 4 3.45 -1.49 18.12
C SER A 4 3.13 -2.82 17.44
N PHE A 5 2.46 -2.79 16.29
CA PHE A 5 2.20 -3.98 15.49
C PHE A 5 2.78 -3.77 14.08
N PRO A 6 3.60 -4.71 13.57
CA PRO A 6 3.89 -4.77 12.15
C PRO A 6 2.63 -5.27 11.40
N LEU A 7 2.46 -4.84 10.15
CA LEU A 7 1.27 -4.95 9.31
C LEU A 7 1.63 -5.46 7.89
N PHE A 8 1.41 -6.74 7.59
CA PHE A 8 1.85 -7.37 6.33
C PHE A 8 0.61 -7.71 5.52
N LEU A 9 0.66 -7.44 4.23
CA LEU A 9 -0.27 -7.94 3.23
C LEU A 9 0.57 -8.52 2.09
N SER A 10 0.50 -9.83 1.90
CA SER A 10 1.00 -10.58 0.73
C SER A 10 0.08 -11.80 0.53
N ALA A 11 0.03 -12.52 -0.59
CA ALA A 11 0.84 -12.54 -1.81
C ALA A 11 -0.05 -12.91 -3.01
N CYS A 12 0.40 -12.62 -4.23
CA CYS A 12 -0.15 -13.25 -5.45
C CYS A 12 0.99 -13.83 -6.30
N LEU A 13 1.02 -15.18 -6.44
CA LEU A 13 2.01 -15.91 -7.23
C LEU A 13 1.71 -15.86 -8.73
N SER A 14 2.76 -15.73 -9.54
CA SER A 14 2.81 -16.32 -10.89
C SER A 14 3.99 -17.27 -10.96
N PHE A 15 3.71 -18.55 -11.24
CA PHE A 15 4.70 -19.62 -11.28
C PHE A 15 5.42 -19.63 -12.63
N ALA A 16 6.73 -19.44 -12.63
CA ALA A 16 7.61 -19.93 -13.70
C ALA A 16 9.02 -20.16 -13.12
N ALA A 17 9.31 -21.38 -12.67
CA ALA A 17 10.70 -21.77 -12.45
C ALA A 17 10.90 -23.28 -12.64
N LEU A 18 11.77 -23.64 -13.59
CA LEU A 18 12.49 -24.91 -13.60
C LEU A 18 13.92 -24.61 -13.12
N GLY A 19 14.20 -24.98 -11.87
CA GLY A 19 15.53 -24.94 -11.26
C GLY A 19 15.46 -25.39 -9.79
N PRO A 20 16.45 -26.11 -9.25
CA PRO A 20 16.36 -26.67 -7.92
C PRO A 20 16.64 -25.59 -6.88
N ILE A 21 15.61 -25.23 -6.10
CA ILE A 21 15.71 -24.25 -5.01
C ILE A 21 15.73 -25.03 -3.70
N HIS A 22 16.73 -24.73 -2.86
CA HIS A 22 16.81 -25.13 -1.46
C HIS A 22 15.45 -24.95 -0.77
N ALA A 23 15.09 -25.88 0.13
CA ALA A 23 13.80 -25.97 0.80
C ALA A 23 13.18 -24.59 1.14
N ASN A 24 12.36 -24.09 0.22
CA ASN A 24 11.55 -22.91 0.39
C ASN A 24 10.36 -23.37 1.23
N GLU A 25 10.13 -22.73 2.38
CA GLU A 25 8.81 -22.83 3.01
C GLU A 25 7.75 -22.51 1.95
N PRO A 26 6.66 -23.29 1.85
CA PRO A 26 5.60 -22.98 0.91
C PRO A 26 5.06 -21.59 1.23
N ALA A 27 5.09 -20.70 0.24
CA ALA A 27 4.49 -19.38 0.36
C ALA A 27 3.05 -19.53 0.87
N ALA A 28 2.68 -18.73 1.89
CA ALA A 28 1.34 -18.78 2.45
C ALA A 28 0.28 -18.55 1.38
N ALA A 29 -0.88 -19.19 1.54
CA ALA A 29 -2.04 -18.90 0.71
C ALA A 29 -2.38 -17.40 0.78
N PRO A 30 -2.94 -16.79 -0.29
CA PRO A 30 -3.26 -15.36 -0.30
C PRO A 30 -4.09 -14.98 0.93
N PHE A 31 -3.78 -13.83 1.53
CA PHE A 31 -4.47 -13.30 2.72
C PHE A 31 -4.39 -14.24 3.94
N THR A 32 -3.28 -14.95 4.09
CA THR A 32 -2.94 -15.75 5.28
C THR A 32 -1.52 -15.41 5.71
N LEU A 33 -1.30 -15.26 7.00
CA LEU A 33 0.04 -15.08 7.55
C LEU A 33 0.74 -16.43 7.68
N THR A 34 2.03 -16.47 7.37
CA THR A 34 2.93 -17.56 7.76
C THR A 34 3.04 -17.67 9.28
N GLU A 35 3.53 -18.80 9.76
CA GLU A 35 3.83 -18.97 11.20
C GLU A 35 4.86 -17.95 11.68
N THR A 36 5.87 -17.68 10.85
CA THR A 36 6.92 -16.68 11.11
C THR A 36 6.34 -15.27 11.21
N GLU A 37 5.44 -14.88 10.31
CA GLU A 37 4.78 -13.57 10.37
C GLU A 37 3.87 -13.45 11.60
N THR A 38 3.12 -14.49 11.90
CA THR A 38 2.27 -14.53 13.11
C THR A 38 3.13 -14.39 14.37
N ALA A 39 4.24 -15.13 14.46
CA ALA A 39 5.18 -15.07 15.59
C ALA A 39 5.86 -13.71 15.73
N ALA A 40 6.13 -13.02 14.61
CA ALA A 40 6.65 -11.65 14.59
C ALA A 40 5.57 -10.58 14.86
N GLY A 41 4.32 -10.98 15.07
CA GLY A 41 3.22 -10.10 15.45
C GLY A 41 2.58 -9.35 14.28
N TRP A 42 2.78 -9.82 13.05
CA TRP A 42 2.12 -9.25 11.89
C TRP A 42 0.60 -9.47 11.96
N ARG A 43 -0.17 -8.54 11.41
CA ARG A 43 -1.62 -8.69 11.20
C ARG A 43 -1.99 -8.36 9.75
N LEU A 44 -3.00 -9.03 9.23
CA LEU A 44 -3.62 -8.68 7.95
C LEU A 44 -4.50 -7.43 8.13
N LEU A 45 -4.41 -6.48 7.18
CA LEU A 45 -5.40 -5.40 7.05
C LEU A 45 -6.56 -5.75 6.12
N PHE A 46 -6.38 -6.76 5.29
CA PHE A 46 -7.35 -7.11 4.27
C PHE A 46 -7.43 -8.63 4.17
N ASP A 47 -8.66 -9.11 4.14
CA ASP A 47 -9.02 -10.54 4.20
C ASP A 47 -9.20 -11.16 2.81
N GLY A 48 -9.03 -10.38 1.74
CA GLY A 48 -9.27 -10.82 0.37
C GLY A 48 -10.74 -10.91 -0.01
N ARG A 49 -11.68 -10.44 0.83
CA ARG A 49 -13.11 -10.74 0.68
C ARG A 49 -14.01 -9.55 0.91
N SER A 50 -13.65 -8.65 1.81
CA SER A 50 -14.52 -7.55 2.23
C SER A 50 -13.76 -6.25 2.50
N LEU A 51 -14.50 -5.15 2.56
CA LEU A 51 -13.99 -3.87 3.01
C LEU A 51 -14.04 -3.74 4.55
N ALA A 52 -14.15 -4.85 5.29
CA ALA A 52 -14.09 -4.83 6.74
C ALA A 52 -12.74 -4.26 7.21
N GLY A 53 -12.78 -3.39 8.22
CA GLY A 53 -11.59 -2.66 8.68
C GLY A 53 -11.25 -1.42 7.85
N TRP A 54 -12.05 -1.10 6.83
CA TRP A 54 -11.90 0.09 5.99
C TRP A 54 -13.14 0.97 6.02
N ARG A 55 -12.93 2.28 5.87
CA ARG A 55 -13.99 3.30 5.81
C ARG A 55 -13.55 4.49 4.97
N SER A 56 -14.43 5.47 4.80
CA SER A 56 -14.06 6.77 4.25
C SER A 56 -13.44 7.64 5.35
N LEU A 57 -12.69 8.68 4.95
CA LEU A 57 -12.17 9.65 5.91
C LEU A 57 -13.29 10.32 6.75
N LYS A 58 -14.45 10.60 6.13
CA LYS A 58 -15.55 11.39 6.70
C LYS A 58 -16.75 10.57 7.20
N THR A 59 -16.82 9.28 6.86
CA THR A 59 -17.97 8.41 7.19
C THR A 59 -17.48 7.04 7.61
N GLU A 60 -18.29 6.32 8.37
CA GLU A 60 -17.98 4.95 8.82
C GLU A 60 -18.10 3.89 7.72
N THR A 61 -18.48 4.28 6.51
CA THR A 61 -18.64 3.39 5.35
C THR A 61 -17.54 3.63 4.33
N PRO A 62 -17.06 2.58 3.62
CA PRO A 62 -16.14 2.75 2.50
C PRO A 62 -16.69 3.68 1.40
N PRO A 63 -15.83 4.42 0.68
CA PRO A 63 -16.28 5.31 -0.38
C PRO A 63 -16.73 4.53 -1.62
N ALA A 64 -17.70 5.09 -2.37
CA ALA A 64 -18.36 4.47 -3.52
C ALA A 64 -17.48 4.19 -4.77
N GLY A 65 -16.15 4.22 -4.63
CA GLY A 65 -15.19 3.89 -5.70
C GLY A 65 -14.28 2.71 -5.41
N TRP A 66 -14.44 2.07 -4.24
CA TRP A 66 -13.65 0.93 -3.81
C TRP A 66 -14.48 -0.33 -3.72
N GLU A 67 -13.93 -1.42 -4.23
CA GLU A 67 -14.56 -2.74 -4.25
C GLU A 67 -13.53 -3.85 -4.11
N VAL A 68 -14.02 -5.05 -3.78
CA VAL A 68 -13.20 -6.27 -3.80
C VAL A 68 -13.44 -7.00 -5.11
N ILE A 69 -12.42 -7.09 -5.97
CA ILE A 69 -12.47 -7.82 -7.24
C ILE A 69 -11.35 -8.85 -7.26
N ASP A 70 -11.70 -10.11 -7.52
CA ASP A 70 -10.76 -11.24 -7.58
C ASP A 70 -9.82 -11.31 -6.37
N GLY A 71 -10.39 -11.00 -5.21
CA GLY A 71 -9.67 -10.96 -3.93
C GLY A 71 -8.81 -9.73 -3.71
N ASN A 72 -8.88 -8.68 -4.54
CA ASN A 72 -8.05 -7.48 -4.41
C ASN A 72 -8.89 -6.25 -4.02
N LEU A 73 -8.32 -5.32 -3.25
CA LEU A 73 -8.87 -3.98 -3.08
C LEU A 73 -8.63 -3.17 -4.36
N VAL A 74 -9.70 -2.89 -5.10
CA VAL A 74 -9.63 -2.19 -6.38
C VAL A 74 -10.38 -0.87 -6.33
N ARG A 75 -9.72 0.19 -6.79
CA ARG A 75 -10.35 1.48 -7.03
C ARG A 75 -10.81 1.56 -8.49
N ASN A 76 -12.07 1.20 -8.75
CA ASN A 76 -12.63 1.09 -10.10
C ASN A 76 -13.47 2.30 -10.53
N ALA A 77 -13.74 3.23 -9.62
CA ALA A 77 -14.47 4.46 -9.94
C ALA A 77 -13.93 5.66 -9.15
N LYS A 78 -14.40 6.86 -9.52
CA LYS A 78 -14.15 8.06 -8.71
C LYS A 78 -14.78 7.86 -7.34
N GLY A 79 -13.97 8.10 -6.32
CA GLY A 79 -14.38 8.05 -4.92
C GLY A 79 -13.34 8.75 -4.05
N GLY A 80 -13.67 8.92 -2.77
CA GLY A 80 -12.74 9.39 -1.77
C GLY A 80 -11.68 8.34 -1.41
N ASP A 81 -10.80 8.72 -0.48
CA ASP A 81 -9.75 7.86 0.02
C ASP A 81 -10.31 6.78 0.94
N LEU A 82 -9.78 5.57 0.81
CA LEU A 82 -10.06 4.46 1.70
C LEU A 82 -9.06 4.52 2.87
N VAL A 83 -9.57 4.57 4.10
CA VAL A 83 -8.76 4.64 5.31
C VAL A 83 -9.08 3.47 6.23
N THR A 84 -8.11 3.08 7.05
CA THR A 84 -8.35 2.06 8.08
C THR A 84 -9.32 2.58 9.13
N VAL A 85 -10.12 1.68 9.70
CA VAL A 85 -10.92 1.97 10.90
C VAL A 85 -10.00 2.21 12.11
N ASP A 86 -8.94 1.39 12.22
CA ASP A 86 -7.95 1.47 13.29
C ASP A 86 -6.91 2.58 13.03
N ASP A 87 -6.43 3.19 14.12
CA ASP A 87 -5.27 4.08 14.12
C ASP A 87 -3.99 3.32 14.50
N PHE A 88 -2.87 3.70 13.86
CA PHE A 88 -1.56 3.09 14.10
C PHE A 88 -0.53 4.15 14.52
N GLY A 89 0.25 3.83 15.56
CA GLY A 89 1.37 4.66 16.01
C GLY A 89 2.66 4.35 15.23
N ASP A 90 3.55 3.60 15.87
CA ASP A 90 4.69 2.97 15.19
C ASP A 90 4.22 1.68 14.53
N PHE A 91 4.49 1.55 13.24
CA PHE A 91 4.11 0.39 12.45
C PHE A 91 5.12 0.13 11.34
N GLU A 92 5.01 -1.08 10.80
CA GLU A 92 5.69 -1.47 9.57
C GLU A 92 4.61 -2.00 8.64
N LEU A 93 4.45 -1.43 7.46
CA LEU A 93 3.45 -1.82 6.48
C LEU A 93 4.15 -2.49 5.30
N VAL A 94 3.67 -3.65 4.89
CA VAL A 94 4.03 -4.25 3.60
C VAL A 94 2.75 -4.53 2.83
N LEU A 95 2.75 -4.20 1.54
CA LEU A 95 1.64 -4.50 0.66
C LEU A 95 2.10 -4.68 -0.77
N ASP A 96 1.32 -5.48 -1.49
CA ASP A 96 1.41 -5.62 -2.94
C ASP A 96 0.45 -4.63 -3.62
N TRP A 97 0.91 -3.98 -4.68
CA TRP A 97 0.13 -3.05 -5.48
C TRP A 97 0.39 -3.23 -6.97
N LYS A 98 -0.59 -2.83 -7.78
CA LYS A 98 -0.53 -2.86 -9.23
C LYS A 98 -1.24 -1.63 -9.78
N LEU A 99 -0.65 -1.01 -10.80
CA LEU A 99 -1.19 0.18 -11.45
C LEU A 99 -1.73 -0.13 -12.84
N SER A 100 -2.76 0.60 -13.23
CA SER A 100 -3.20 0.72 -14.62
C SER A 100 -2.45 1.86 -15.32
N SER A 101 -2.52 1.89 -16.65
CA SER A 101 -1.87 2.92 -17.46
C SER A 101 -2.37 4.32 -17.11
N GLY A 102 -1.45 5.24 -16.87
CA GLY A 102 -1.72 6.62 -16.45
C GLY A 102 -2.26 6.76 -15.02
N ALA A 103 -2.20 5.71 -14.20
CA ALA A 103 -2.75 5.75 -12.85
C ALA A 103 -1.98 6.71 -11.92
N ASN A 104 -2.72 7.24 -10.95
CA ASN A 104 -2.22 8.05 -9.84
C ASN A 104 -2.96 7.66 -8.56
N SER A 105 -2.21 7.24 -7.56
CA SER A 105 -2.67 6.80 -6.25
C SER A 105 -1.55 7.03 -5.23
N GLY A 106 -1.76 6.60 -3.99
CA GLY A 106 -0.74 6.74 -2.96
C GLY A 106 -1.08 5.94 -1.71
N ILE A 107 -0.03 5.62 -0.95
CA ILE A 107 -0.17 5.00 0.36
C ILE A 107 0.11 6.09 1.39
N MET A 108 -0.96 6.50 2.07
CA MET A 108 -0.92 7.57 3.04
C MET A 108 -0.87 7.01 4.46
N TYR A 109 -0.13 7.66 5.34
CA TYR A 109 -0.01 7.23 6.73
C TYR A 109 -0.05 8.40 7.70
N ARG A 110 -0.36 8.14 8.97
CA ARG A 110 -0.53 9.17 10.01
C ARG A 110 -1.49 10.30 9.59
N VAL A 111 -2.53 9.93 8.86
CA VAL A 111 -3.57 10.88 8.42
C VAL A 111 -4.35 11.37 9.63
N GLY A 112 -4.42 12.68 9.80
CA GLY A 112 -5.33 13.33 10.74
C GLY A 112 -6.76 13.35 10.17
N LEU A 113 -7.71 12.86 10.96
CA LEU A 113 -9.12 12.71 10.54
C LEU A 113 -9.89 14.05 10.47
N THR A 114 -9.31 15.15 10.93
CA THR A 114 -10.01 16.43 11.15
C THR A 114 -9.81 17.47 10.04
N GLU A 115 -8.87 17.25 9.10
CA GLU A 115 -8.46 18.29 8.14
C GLU A 115 -8.97 18.10 6.70
N GLY A 116 -10.09 17.40 6.53
CA GLY A 116 -10.80 17.36 5.25
C GLY A 116 -10.30 16.28 4.29
N ASN A 117 -9.10 16.39 3.73
CA ASN A 117 -8.51 15.40 2.81
C ASN A 117 -7.25 14.77 3.41
N THR A 118 -7.00 13.51 3.09
CA THR A 118 -5.88 12.71 3.64
C THR A 118 -4.51 13.35 3.41
N PHE A 119 -4.26 13.87 2.19
CA PHE A 119 -3.01 14.53 1.80
C PHE A 119 -2.67 15.82 2.55
N ARG A 120 -3.62 16.38 3.30
CA ARG A 120 -3.35 17.59 4.08
C ARG A 120 -2.53 17.31 5.34
N THR A 121 -2.61 16.08 5.85
CA THR A 121 -2.01 15.72 7.15
C THR A 121 -1.07 14.52 7.05
N GLY A 122 -1.42 13.52 6.24
CA GLY A 122 -0.63 12.31 6.09
C GLY A 122 0.49 12.47 5.07
N PRO A 123 1.74 12.08 5.40
CA PRO A 123 2.76 11.85 4.38
C PRO A 123 2.34 10.72 3.43
N GLU A 124 2.82 10.77 2.20
CA GLU A 124 2.38 9.89 1.11
C GLU A 124 3.56 9.20 0.43
N TYR A 125 3.53 7.87 0.40
CA TYR A 125 4.33 7.09 -0.54
C TYR A 125 3.60 7.09 -1.89
N GLN A 126 4.20 7.73 -2.88
CA GLN A 126 3.59 7.95 -4.18
C GLN A 126 3.42 6.64 -4.97
N LEU A 127 2.27 6.43 -5.59
CA LEU A 127 2.01 5.36 -6.56
C LEU A 127 1.57 5.97 -7.89
N LEU A 128 2.47 5.99 -8.87
CA LEU A 128 2.27 6.73 -10.12
C LEU A 128 2.75 5.92 -11.32
N ASP A 129 2.03 6.02 -12.44
CA ASP A 129 2.60 5.74 -13.75
C ASP A 129 3.57 6.88 -14.12
N ASP A 130 4.84 6.67 -13.80
CA ASP A 130 5.92 7.65 -14.03
C ASP A 130 6.10 8.01 -15.52
N GLU A 131 5.72 7.13 -16.44
CA GLU A 131 5.91 7.32 -17.87
C GLU A 131 4.81 8.22 -18.45
N LEU A 132 3.56 7.94 -18.09
CA LEU A 132 2.39 8.56 -18.72
C LEU A 132 1.75 9.67 -17.89
N HIS A 133 1.79 9.60 -16.56
CA HIS A 133 1.09 10.59 -15.74
C HIS A 133 1.86 11.93 -15.72
N PRO A 134 1.21 13.07 -16.06
CA PRO A 134 1.91 14.35 -16.21
C PRO A 134 2.57 14.85 -14.91
N ASP A 135 2.08 14.42 -13.76
CA ASP A 135 2.64 14.83 -12.46
C ASP A 135 4.04 14.25 -12.20
N ALA A 136 4.45 13.18 -12.89
CA ALA A 136 5.80 12.64 -12.82
C ALA A 136 6.87 13.64 -13.30
N LYS A 137 6.49 14.58 -14.16
CA LYS A 137 7.35 15.65 -14.71
C LYS A 137 7.28 16.94 -13.90
N ARG A 138 6.53 16.95 -12.79
CA ARG A 138 6.37 18.10 -11.90
C ARG A 138 7.21 17.93 -10.65
N GLY A 139 7.22 18.95 -9.81
CA GLY A 139 8.04 18.96 -8.59
C GLY A 139 9.51 19.21 -8.89
N ILE A 140 10.38 18.70 -8.03
CA ILE A 140 11.84 18.91 -8.07
C ILE A 140 12.52 17.54 -8.01
N ASP A 141 13.48 17.30 -8.89
CA ASP A 141 14.33 16.09 -8.93
C ASP A 141 13.55 14.75 -8.96
N GLY A 142 12.33 14.76 -9.51
CA GLY A 142 11.46 13.59 -9.58
C GLY A 142 10.80 13.21 -8.25
N ASN A 143 10.67 14.14 -7.31
CA ASN A 143 10.04 13.94 -6.00
C ASN A 143 8.53 13.64 -6.02
N ARG A 144 7.92 13.56 -7.21
CA ARG A 144 6.53 13.15 -7.42
C ARG A 144 6.39 11.83 -8.15
N THR A 145 7.48 11.10 -8.36
CA THR A 145 7.50 9.78 -9.01
C THR A 145 7.26 8.65 -8.01
N VAL A 146 6.89 7.45 -8.48
CA VAL A 146 6.57 6.29 -7.63
C VAL A 146 7.65 6.02 -6.58
N GLY A 147 7.21 5.75 -5.36
CA GLY A 147 8.04 5.52 -4.18
C GLY A 147 8.72 6.75 -3.57
N SER A 148 8.48 7.94 -4.12
CA SER A 148 8.89 9.18 -3.46
C SER A 148 8.00 9.44 -2.25
N LEU A 149 8.53 10.16 -1.26
CA LEU A 149 7.69 10.89 -0.34
C LEU A 149 7.17 12.12 -1.09
N TYR A 150 5.89 12.08 -1.49
CA TYR A 150 5.32 12.99 -2.48
C TYR A 150 5.66 14.46 -2.21
N ASP A 151 6.25 15.11 -3.23
CA ASP A 151 6.67 16.52 -3.26
C ASP A 151 7.70 16.93 -2.19
N LEU A 152 8.23 15.98 -1.41
CA LEU A 152 9.18 16.23 -0.33
C LEU A 152 10.53 15.58 -0.57
N ILE A 153 10.57 14.25 -0.76
CA ILE A 153 11.83 13.50 -0.89
C ILE A 153 11.73 12.56 -2.09
N PRO A 154 12.59 12.70 -3.11
CA PRO A 154 12.59 11.79 -4.25
C PRO A 154 12.98 10.37 -3.84
N ALA A 155 12.33 9.40 -4.47
CA ALA A 155 12.74 8.01 -4.41
C ALA A 155 14.21 7.85 -4.86
N ALA A 156 14.86 6.80 -4.35
CA ALA A 156 16.20 6.43 -4.80
C ALA A 156 16.21 6.26 -6.34
N LYS A 157 17.25 6.77 -7.00
CA LYS A 157 17.41 6.62 -8.45
C LYS A 157 17.58 5.16 -8.89
N THR A 158 17.93 4.29 -7.95
CA THR A 158 18.05 2.83 -8.12
C THR A 158 16.75 2.08 -7.78
N LYS A 159 15.61 2.77 -7.59
CA LYS A 159 14.33 2.11 -7.36
C LYS A 159 14.03 1.15 -8.51
N ILE A 160 13.53 -0.02 -8.18
CA ILE A 160 13.06 -1.01 -9.15
C ILE A 160 11.54 -1.01 -9.04
N VAL A 161 10.89 -0.80 -10.18
CA VAL A 161 9.43 -0.78 -10.30
C VAL A 161 9.07 -1.65 -11.48
N HIS A 162 8.24 -2.65 -11.25
CA HIS A 162 7.72 -3.50 -12.31
C HIS A 162 6.80 -2.71 -13.25
N PRO A 163 6.76 -3.07 -14.54
CA PRO A 163 5.89 -2.43 -15.53
C PRO A 163 4.43 -2.30 -15.09
N ILE A 164 3.72 -1.36 -15.71
CA ILE A 164 2.27 -1.21 -15.56
C ILE A 164 1.57 -2.56 -15.85
N GLY A 165 0.62 -2.93 -15.00
CA GLY A 165 -0.06 -4.23 -15.07
C GLY A 165 0.65 -5.37 -14.31
N GLU A 166 1.85 -5.15 -13.79
CA GLU A 166 2.55 -6.11 -12.93
C GLU A 166 2.47 -5.72 -11.45
N TRP A 167 2.61 -6.73 -10.59
CA TRP A 167 2.60 -6.55 -9.14
C TRP A 167 3.94 -6.04 -8.64
N ASN A 168 3.88 -5.09 -7.72
CA ASN A 168 5.01 -4.55 -6.98
C ASN A 168 4.76 -4.73 -5.49
N THR A 169 5.81 -4.99 -4.71
CA THR A 169 5.74 -5.01 -3.24
C THR A 169 6.44 -3.79 -2.67
N THR A 170 5.86 -3.17 -1.65
CA THR A 170 6.49 -2.03 -0.95
C THR A 170 6.43 -2.23 0.55
N ARG A 171 7.49 -1.79 1.24
CA ARG A 171 7.60 -1.77 2.70
C ARG A 171 7.75 -0.32 3.19
N ILE A 172 6.88 0.09 4.11
CA ILE A 172 6.91 1.41 4.75
C ILE A 172 7.10 1.19 6.25
N VAL A 173 8.22 1.66 6.79
CA VAL A 173 8.52 1.59 8.24
C VAL A 173 8.35 2.98 8.84
N VAL A 174 7.46 3.10 9.82
CA VAL A 174 7.20 4.36 10.51
C VAL A 174 7.50 4.19 12.01
N ARG A 175 8.50 4.95 12.49
CA ARG A 175 8.98 4.90 13.88
C ARG A 175 9.10 6.29 14.47
N GLY A 176 8.87 6.39 15.78
CA GLY A 176 9.05 7.62 16.53
C GLY A 176 7.89 8.60 16.38
N TRP A 177 8.02 9.78 16.98
CA TRP A 177 6.89 10.68 17.22
C TRP A 177 6.79 11.79 16.18
N ARG A 178 5.57 11.97 15.66
CA ARG A 178 4.86 13.25 15.72
C ARG A 178 3.74 13.06 16.74
#